data_AF-A0A973EAR1-F1
#
_entry.id   AF-A0A973EAR1-F1
#
_cell.length_a   1.000
_cell.length_b   1.000
_cell.length_c   1.000
_cell.angle_alpha   90.00
_cell.angle_beta   90.00
_cell.angle_gamma   90.00
#
_symmetry.space_group_name_H-M   'P 1'
#
loop_
_entity.id
_entity.type
_entity.pdbx_description
1 polymer ?
#
loop_
_entity_poly.entity_id
_entity_poly.type
_entity_poly.pdbx_seq_one_letter_code
_entity_poly.pdbx_strand_id
1 'polypeptide(L)'
;DKVSELETRSSVPLPTLALNYGEHARNQAASLYQYGLSAEDEARQVAHRAHLDGRRRAGIMVPDNEWGSRVLAAFRKNWEDEGGTVASVVSYDPSGSVATAVRNLLNSDPSSMDMLFLLALPSYARQVPPTLDFYYAGDLPVYATSHLYEGIPQPRADHDLDGVQFVDIPWMIPDAAVGGTDALPFVSTYQQLAGENDPGLLKLNAMGVDAYELARRLPLIQALPNTQIFGATGTLQARDDGRIQRTLPWAVFQSGTPQPLLTAPASAPTRSPSTSTDGGASSGTQGASNGNLNGFALDAEDGDTQ
;
A
#
# COMPACT_ATOMS: atom_id res chain seq x y z
N ASP A 1 12.11 -0.90 -26.78
CA ASP A 1 11.94 0.22 -25.83
C ASP A 1 13.30 0.85 -25.54
N LYS A 2 13.41 2.19 -25.50
CA LYS A 2 14.70 2.90 -25.32
C LYS A 2 15.24 2.79 -23.90
N VAL A 3 14.38 2.69 -22.88
CA VAL A 3 14.85 2.56 -21.48
C VAL A 3 15.52 1.20 -21.29
N SER A 4 14.92 0.15 -21.86
CA SER A 4 15.51 -1.20 -21.91
C SER A 4 16.89 -1.25 -22.59
N GLU A 5 17.12 -0.44 -23.64
CA GLU A 5 18.45 -0.33 -24.25
C GLU A 5 19.47 0.38 -23.34
N LEU A 6 19.04 1.38 -22.57
CA LEU A 6 19.92 2.13 -21.68
C LEU A 6 20.32 1.29 -20.46
N GLU A 7 19.41 0.49 -19.92
CA GLU A 7 19.63 -0.23 -18.66
C GLU A 7 20.61 -1.41 -18.75
N THR A 8 20.94 -1.85 -19.97
CA THR A 8 21.95 -2.89 -20.24
C THR A 8 23.37 -2.34 -20.41
N ARG A 9 23.52 -1.01 -20.46
CA ARG A 9 24.84 -0.36 -20.54
C ARG A 9 25.53 -0.43 -19.19
N SER A 10 26.85 -0.24 -19.17
CA SER A 10 27.60 -0.08 -17.91
C SER A 10 27.32 1.26 -17.22
N SER A 11 27.09 2.32 -17.99
CA SER A 11 26.79 3.66 -17.48
C SER A 11 26.16 4.57 -18.54
N VAL A 12 25.50 5.63 -18.10
CA VAL A 12 25.13 6.79 -18.93
C VAL A 12 26.02 8.01 -18.63
N PRO A 13 26.31 8.87 -19.61
CA PRO A 13 27.33 9.93 -19.48
C PRO A 13 26.93 11.06 -18.52
N LEU A 14 25.64 11.24 -18.29
CA LEU A 14 25.08 12.20 -17.34
C LEU A 14 24.07 11.48 -16.46
N PRO A 15 23.94 11.85 -15.16
CA PRO A 15 22.82 11.39 -14.34
C PRO A 15 21.50 11.62 -15.05
N THR A 16 20.81 10.53 -15.39
CA THR A 16 19.61 10.55 -16.25
C THR A 16 18.46 9.92 -15.50
N LEU A 17 17.35 10.64 -15.36
CA LEU A 17 16.08 10.09 -14.86
C LEU A 17 15.17 9.79 -16.04
N ALA A 18 15.00 8.52 -16.37
CA ALA A 18 14.03 8.05 -17.35
C ALA A 18 12.62 8.04 -16.73
N LEU A 19 11.62 8.51 -17.49
CA LEU A 19 10.21 8.55 -17.08
C LEU A 19 9.43 7.30 -17.51
N ASN A 20 10.08 6.15 -17.42
CA ASN A 20 9.51 4.81 -17.57
C ASN A 20 10.49 3.78 -16.98
N TYR A 21 10.04 2.54 -16.81
CA TYR A 21 10.91 1.41 -16.49
C TYR A 21 11.29 0.64 -17.74
N GLY A 22 12.49 0.04 -17.73
CA GLY A 22 12.87 -0.95 -18.73
C GLY A 22 12.24 -2.33 -18.42
N GLU A 23 12.26 -3.22 -19.41
CA GLU A 23 11.67 -4.55 -19.33
C GLU A 23 12.53 -5.54 -18.52
N HIS A 24 13.80 -5.24 -18.28
CA HIS A 24 14.67 -6.12 -17.51
C HIS A 24 14.35 -6.08 -16.01
N ALA A 25 14.73 -7.14 -15.30
CA ALA A 25 14.45 -7.25 -13.87
C ALA A 25 15.23 -6.25 -12.99
N ARG A 26 16.36 -5.74 -13.50
CA ARG A 26 17.24 -4.79 -12.82
C ARG A 26 17.87 -3.84 -13.83
N ASN A 27 18.12 -2.62 -13.39
CA ASN A 27 18.95 -1.68 -14.13
C ASN A 27 20.45 -1.93 -13.84
N GLN A 28 21.26 -2.10 -14.87
CA GLN A 28 22.71 -2.33 -14.76
C GLN A 28 23.53 -1.06 -15.04
N ALA A 29 22.91 -0.02 -15.59
CA ALA A 29 23.58 1.20 -15.97
C ALA A 29 23.77 2.14 -14.79
N ALA A 30 25.03 2.39 -14.44
CA ALA A 30 25.37 3.44 -13.50
C ALA A 30 24.89 4.81 -14.01
N SER A 31 24.47 5.68 -13.08
CA SER A 31 23.92 7.01 -13.35
C SER A 31 22.59 7.02 -14.12
N LEU A 32 21.99 5.86 -14.42
CA LEU A 32 20.62 5.77 -14.91
C LEU A 32 19.67 5.54 -13.74
N TYR A 33 18.62 6.35 -13.70
CA TYR A 33 17.51 6.22 -12.78
C TYR A 33 16.23 6.04 -13.59
N GLN A 34 15.28 5.27 -13.05
CA GLN A 34 14.03 4.97 -13.74
C GLN A 34 12.87 5.25 -12.80
N TYR A 35 11.88 6.00 -13.26
CA TYR A 35 10.72 6.38 -12.48
C TYR A 35 9.48 6.34 -13.38
N GLY A 36 8.43 5.65 -12.94
CA GLY A 36 7.21 5.44 -13.72
C GLY A 36 5.97 5.27 -12.85
N LEU A 37 4.80 5.42 -13.47
CA LEU A 37 3.51 5.08 -12.85
C LEU A 37 3.12 3.65 -13.26
N SER A 38 3.82 2.64 -12.73
CA SER A 38 3.63 1.25 -13.13
C SER A 38 2.47 0.58 -12.40
N ALA A 39 1.52 0.03 -13.17
CA ALA A 39 0.46 -0.82 -12.64
C ALA A 39 1.01 -2.13 -12.05
N GLU A 40 2.14 -2.61 -12.56
CA GLU A 40 2.84 -3.77 -12.05
C GLU A 40 3.41 -3.51 -10.64
N ASP A 41 3.91 -2.31 -10.35
CA ASP A 41 4.33 -1.91 -9.00
C ASP A 41 3.15 -1.76 -8.03
N GLU A 42 2.01 -1.26 -8.50
CA GLU A 42 0.77 -1.24 -7.73
C GLU A 42 0.32 -2.66 -7.38
N ALA A 43 0.36 -3.56 -8.35
CA ALA A 43 -0.02 -4.96 -8.17
C ALA A 43 0.89 -5.70 -7.18
N ARG A 44 2.21 -5.44 -7.19
CA ARG A 44 3.15 -5.93 -6.17
C ARG A 44 2.76 -5.44 -4.77
N GLN A 45 2.44 -4.15 -4.63
CA GLN A 45 2.00 -3.58 -3.35
C GLN A 45 0.67 -4.18 -2.88
N VAL A 46 -0.25 -4.44 -3.80
CA VAL A 46 -1.53 -5.08 -3.49
C VAL A 46 -1.33 -6.51 -3.00
N ALA A 47 -0.50 -7.29 -3.66
CA ALA A 47 -0.13 -8.63 -3.21
C ALA A 47 0.48 -8.61 -1.80
N HIS A 48 1.46 -7.72 -1.58
CA HIS A 48 2.13 -7.58 -0.29
C HIS A 48 1.13 -7.20 0.83
N ARG A 49 0.27 -6.21 0.59
CA ARG A 49 -0.72 -5.77 1.57
C ARG A 49 -1.71 -6.87 1.91
N ALA A 50 -2.29 -7.53 0.90
CA ALA A 50 -3.26 -8.58 1.14
C ALA A 50 -2.65 -9.73 1.96
N HIS A 51 -1.37 -10.04 1.74
CA HIS A 51 -0.66 -11.05 2.52
C HIS A 51 -0.47 -10.61 3.99
N LEU A 52 -0.12 -9.34 4.23
CA LEU A 52 -0.07 -8.74 5.58
C LEU A 52 -1.44 -8.73 6.27
N ASP A 53 -2.52 -8.53 5.52
CA ASP A 53 -3.90 -8.61 6.02
C ASP A 53 -4.35 -10.07 6.31
N GLY A 54 -3.46 -11.06 6.17
CA GLY A 54 -3.73 -12.45 6.50
C GLY A 54 -4.36 -13.27 5.36
N ARG A 55 -4.54 -12.69 4.17
CA ARG A 55 -5.05 -13.39 2.99
C ARG A 55 -4.01 -14.38 2.47
N ARG A 56 -4.45 -15.54 1.97
CA ARG A 56 -3.55 -16.62 1.54
C ARG A 56 -3.92 -17.22 0.20
N ARG A 57 -5.16 -17.06 -0.25
CA ARG A 57 -5.67 -17.68 -1.48
C ARG A 57 -6.38 -16.65 -2.34
N ALA A 58 -5.76 -16.25 -3.43
CA ALA A 58 -6.28 -15.18 -4.28
C ALA A 58 -7.06 -15.72 -5.48
N GLY A 59 -8.28 -15.21 -5.66
CA GLY A 59 -8.89 -15.08 -6.98
C GLY A 59 -8.29 -13.86 -7.69
N ILE A 60 -8.11 -13.93 -9.01
CA ILE A 60 -7.54 -12.83 -9.79
C ILE A 60 -8.43 -12.56 -11.00
N MET A 61 -8.76 -11.29 -11.22
CA MET A 61 -9.49 -10.81 -12.38
C MET A 61 -8.74 -9.66 -13.06
N VAL A 62 -8.34 -9.86 -14.31
CA VAL A 62 -7.57 -8.90 -15.12
C VAL A 62 -8.14 -8.86 -16.55
N PRO A 63 -7.99 -7.76 -17.31
CA PRO A 63 -8.47 -7.73 -18.68
C PRO A 63 -7.61 -8.63 -19.58
N ASP A 64 -8.25 -9.21 -20.60
CA ASP A 64 -7.60 -10.08 -21.60
C ASP A 64 -6.85 -9.26 -22.65
N ASN A 65 -5.76 -8.63 -22.20
CA ASN A 65 -4.84 -7.89 -23.06
C ASN A 65 -3.42 -7.94 -22.50
N GLU A 66 -2.47 -7.35 -23.23
CA GLU A 66 -1.06 -7.34 -22.83
C GLU A 66 -0.84 -6.65 -21.48
N TRP A 67 -1.54 -5.54 -21.24
CA TRP A 67 -1.48 -4.81 -19.97
C TRP A 67 -1.94 -5.68 -18.79
N GLY A 68 -3.09 -6.34 -18.91
CA GLY A 68 -3.60 -7.26 -17.89
C GLY A 68 -2.66 -8.44 -17.64
N SER A 69 -2.03 -8.96 -18.70
CA SER A 69 -1.05 -10.06 -18.61
C SER A 69 0.20 -9.66 -17.81
N ARG A 70 0.75 -8.46 -18.03
CA ARG A 70 1.92 -7.97 -17.28
C ARG A 70 1.61 -7.73 -15.81
N VAL A 71 0.45 -7.14 -15.51
CA VAL A 71 0.01 -6.88 -14.14
C VAL A 71 -0.28 -8.18 -13.40
N LEU A 72 -0.93 -9.15 -14.06
CA LEU A 72 -1.13 -10.49 -13.51
C LEU A 72 0.19 -11.15 -13.16
N ALA A 73 1.18 -11.10 -14.06
CA ALA A 73 2.50 -11.70 -13.81
C ALA A 73 3.20 -11.05 -12.60
N ALA A 74 3.10 -9.72 -12.47
CA ALA A 74 3.67 -8.97 -11.34
C ALA A 74 2.99 -9.30 -10.01
N PHE A 75 1.65 -9.32 -9.98
CA PHE A 75 0.89 -9.72 -8.78
C PHE A 75 1.21 -11.15 -8.38
N ARG A 76 1.04 -12.10 -9.32
CA ARG A 76 1.23 -13.53 -9.08
C ARG A 76 2.61 -13.82 -8.53
N LYS A 77 3.64 -13.26 -9.16
CA LYS A 77 5.03 -13.46 -8.72
C LYS A 77 5.21 -13.04 -7.26
N ASN A 78 4.81 -11.81 -6.91
CA ASN A 78 4.97 -11.32 -5.54
C ASN A 78 4.12 -12.10 -4.54
N TRP A 79 2.90 -12.47 -4.93
CA TRP A 79 1.98 -13.26 -4.12
C TRP A 79 2.55 -14.65 -3.78
N GLU A 80 3.05 -15.36 -4.79
CA GLU A 80 3.63 -16.70 -4.63
C GLU A 80 4.99 -16.64 -3.89
N ASP A 81 5.81 -15.61 -4.15
CA ASP A 81 7.07 -15.38 -3.42
C ASP A 81 6.84 -15.14 -1.91
N GLU A 82 5.69 -14.56 -1.53
CA GLU A 82 5.27 -14.37 -0.13
C GLU A 82 4.52 -15.57 0.46
N GLY A 83 4.34 -16.66 -0.30
CA GLY A 83 3.72 -17.91 0.16
C GLY A 83 2.19 -17.96 -0.02
N GLY A 84 1.60 -17.01 -0.73
CA GLY A 84 0.22 -17.06 -1.17
C GLY A 84 0.01 -18.05 -2.33
N THR A 85 -1.21 -18.53 -2.50
CA THR A 85 -1.59 -19.38 -3.63
C THR A 85 -2.67 -18.72 -4.48
N VAL A 86 -2.67 -19.03 -5.77
CA VAL A 86 -3.70 -18.53 -6.70
C VAL A 86 -4.75 -19.60 -6.89
N ALA A 87 -5.98 -19.32 -6.45
CA ALA A 87 -7.11 -20.24 -6.52
C ALA A 87 -7.80 -20.21 -7.88
N SER A 88 -7.94 -19.03 -8.49
CA SER A 88 -8.63 -18.86 -9.77
C SER A 88 -8.09 -17.62 -10.49
N VAL A 89 -7.99 -17.68 -11.81
CA VAL A 89 -7.63 -16.53 -12.65
C VAL A 89 -8.61 -16.41 -13.79
N VAL A 90 -9.17 -15.22 -13.95
CA VAL A 90 -10.05 -14.87 -15.07
C VAL A 90 -9.44 -13.69 -15.81
N SER A 91 -9.06 -13.93 -17.06
CA SER A 91 -8.85 -12.88 -18.06
C SER A 91 -10.20 -12.54 -18.68
N TYR A 92 -10.67 -11.30 -18.53
CA TYR A 92 -12.00 -10.88 -18.99
C TYR A 92 -11.92 -9.93 -20.18
N ASP A 93 -12.91 -9.97 -21.07
CA ASP A 93 -13.10 -8.95 -22.11
C ASP A 93 -13.66 -7.67 -21.45
N PRO A 94 -12.97 -6.51 -21.53
CA PRO A 94 -13.45 -5.24 -20.97
C PRO A 94 -14.80 -4.76 -21.50
N SER A 95 -15.17 -5.20 -22.70
CA SER A 95 -16.48 -4.93 -23.32
C SER A 95 -17.51 -6.04 -23.09
N GLY A 96 -17.09 -7.14 -22.45
CA GLY A 96 -17.88 -8.32 -22.16
C GLY A 96 -18.70 -8.22 -20.87
N SER A 97 -19.42 -9.31 -20.58
CA SER A 97 -20.28 -9.40 -19.40
C SER A 97 -19.49 -9.66 -18.11
N VAL A 98 -19.62 -8.74 -17.15
CA VAL A 98 -19.08 -8.88 -15.79
C VAL A 98 -19.66 -10.11 -15.09
N ALA A 99 -20.97 -10.36 -15.25
CA ALA A 99 -21.64 -11.54 -14.69
C ALA A 99 -21.04 -12.86 -15.16
N THR A 100 -20.61 -12.95 -16.41
CA THR A 100 -19.92 -14.14 -16.94
C THR A 100 -18.52 -14.27 -16.36
N ALA A 101 -17.76 -13.18 -16.27
CA ALA A 101 -16.40 -13.20 -15.70
C ALA A 101 -16.42 -13.60 -14.21
N VAL A 102 -17.33 -13.03 -13.42
CA VAL A 102 -17.49 -13.38 -12.00
C VAL A 102 -17.98 -14.83 -11.85
N ARG A 103 -18.93 -15.29 -12.66
CA ARG A 103 -19.33 -16.70 -12.63
C ARG A 103 -18.16 -17.63 -12.93
N ASN A 104 -17.34 -17.30 -13.93
CA ASN A 104 -16.16 -18.09 -14.27
C ASN A 104 -15.12 -18.09 -13.13
N LEU A 105 -14.95 -16.97 -12.43
CA LEU A 105 -14.08 -16.86 -11.27
C LEU A 105 -14.54 -17.82 -10.16
N LEU A 106 -15.85 -17.85 -9.89
CA LEU A 106 -16.50 -18.63 -8.83
C LEU A 106 -16.86 -20.07 -9.22
N ASN A 107 -16.68 -20.46 -10.49
CA ASN A 107 -16.87 -21.86 -10.90
C ASN A 107 -15.77 -22.76 -10.29
N SER A 108 -14.60 -22.20 -10.01
CA SER A 108 -13.65 -22.76 -9.07
C SER A 108 -14.25 -22.68 -7.67
N ASP A 109 -14.17 -23.73 -6.86
CA ASP A 109 -14.71 -23.79 -5.49
C ASP A 109 -14.60 -22.41 -4.79
N PRO A 110 -15.70 -21.67 -4.56
CA PRO A 110 -15.64 -20.32 -4.00
C PRO A 110 -14.95 -20.27 -2.63
N SER A 111 -15.03 -21.36 -1.87
CA SER A 111 -14.36 -21.50 -0.58
C SER A 111 -12.83 -21.64 -0.70
N SER A 112 -12.32 -21.82 -1.92
CA SER A 112 -10.90 -21.93 -2.23
C SER A 112 -10.17 -20.59 -2.21
N MET A 113 -10.86 -19.45 -2.30
CA MET A 113 -10.25 -18.12 -2.25
C MET A 113 -10.74 -17.32 -1.03
N ASP A 114 -9.87 -16.47 -0.49
CA ASP A 114 -10.16 -15.59 0.66
C ASP A 114 -9.99 -14.09 0.34
N MET A 115 -9.67 -13.78 -0.92
CA MET A 115 -9.66 -12.43 -1.49
C MET A 115 -9.81 -12.48 -3.02
N LEU A 116 -10.16 -11.33 -3.60
CA LEU A 116 -10.09 -11.06 -5.03
C LEU A 116 -9.07 -9.94 -5.29
N PHE A 117 -8.09 -10.19 -6.16
CA PHE A 117 -7.32 -9.13 -6.80
C PHE A 117 -8.01 -8.70 -8.11
N LEU A 118 -8.31 -7.42 -8.22
CA LEU A 118 -9.03 -6.83 -9.36
C LEU A 118 -8.18 -5.77 -10.05
N LEU A 119 -7.89 -5.99 -11.33
CA LEU A 119 -7.45 -4.94 -12.24
C LEU A 119 -8.61 -4.61 -13.18
N ALA A 120 -9.22 -3.45 -13.00
CA ALA A 120 -10.33 -3.01 -13.86
C ALA A 120 -10.42 -1.49 -13.97
N LEU A 121 -11.02 -1.03 -15.07
CA LEU A 121 -11.43 0.37 -15.26
C LEU A 121 -12.76 0.64 -14.54
N PRO A 122 -13.11 1.90 -14.23
CA PRO A 122 -14.20 2.21 -13.30
C PRO A 122 -15.55 1.61 -13.69
N SER A 123 -15.92 1.66 -14.96
CA SER A 123 -17.19 1.13 -15.46
C SER A 123 -17.34 -0.37 -15.25
N TYR A 124 -16.26 -1.14 -15.40
CA TYR A 124 -16.24 -2.58 -15.17
C TYR A 124 -16.12 -2.88 -13.67
N ALA A 125 -15.24 -2.17 -12.96
CA ALA A 125 -14.98 -2.36 -11.54
C ALA A 125 -16.24 -2.18 -10.69
N ARG A 126 -17.05 -1.14 -10.95
CA ARG A 126 -18.31 -0.88 -10.24
C ARG A 126 -19.32 -2.03 -10.34
N GLN A 127 -19.25 -2.84 -11.38
CA GLN A 127 -20.16 -3.98 -11.53
C GLN A 127 -19.70 -5.23 -10.77
N VAL A 128 -18.43 -5.31 -10.36
CA VAL A 128 -17.86 -6.53 -9.78
C VAL A 128 -18.43 -6.82 -8.38
N PRO A 129 -18.38 -5.91 -7.38
CA PRO A 129 -18.91 -6.20 -6.05
C PRO A 129 -20.41 -6.55 -6.03
N PRO A 130 -21.31 -5.82 -6.72
CA PRO A 130 -22.72 -6.22 -6.78
C PRO A 130 -22.95 -7.59 -7.42
N THR A 131 -22.12 -7.94 -8.40
CA THR A 131 -22.19 -9.27 -9.05
C THR A 131 -21.68 -10.37 -8.11
N LEU A 132 -20.65 -10.12 -7.31
CA LEU A 132 -20.19 -11.06 -6.27
C LEU A 132 -21.30 -11.29 -5.24
N ASP A 133 -21.96 -10.23 -4.78
CA ASP A 133 -23.09 -10.33 -3.84
C ASP A 133 -24.24 -11.18 -4.41
N PHE A 134 -24.59 -10.96 -5.69
CA PHE A 134 -25.60 -11.77 -6.39
C PHE A 134 -25.25 -13.27 -6.41
N TYR A 135 -23.96 -13.64 -6.48
CA TYR A 135 -23.49 -15.03 -6.43
C TYR A 135 -23.12 -15.50 -5.01
N TYR A 136 -23.61 -14.84 -3.96
CA TYR A 136 -23.36 -15.18 -2.56
C TYR A 136 -21.88 -15.14 -2.15
N ALA A 137 -21.10 -14.28 -2.82
CA ALA A 137 -19.69 -14.02 -2.55
C ALA A 137 -19.43 -12.57 -2.13
N GLY A 138 -20.45 -11.86 -1.61
CA GLY A 138 -20.36 -10.44 -1.20
C GLY A 138 -19.35 -10.17 -0.07
N ASP A 139 -19.07 -11.17 0.77
CA ASP A 139 -18.08 -11.06 1.85
C ASP A 139 -16.62 -11.23 1.36
N LEU A 140 -16.41 -11.53 0.07
CA LEU A 140 -15.07 -11.72 -0.51
C LEU A 140 -14.36 -10.36 -0.62
N PRO A 141 -13.27 -10.10 0.13
CA PRO A 141 -12.60 -8.81 0.10
C PRO A 141 -11.95 -8.57 -1.26
N VAL A 142 -12.21 -7.39 -1.83
CA VAL A 142 -11.68 -6.99 -3.13
C VAL A 142 -10.53 -6.01 -2.93
N TYR A 143 -9.37 -6.35 -3.47
CA TYR A 143 -8.17 -5.52 -3.51
C TYR A 143 -7.87 -5.13 -4.95
N ALA A 144 -7.55 -3.86 -5.20
CA ALA A 144 -7.43 -3.37 -6.56
C ALA A 144 -6.34 -2.30 -6.73
N THR A 145 -5.98 -2.02 -7.99
CA THR A 145 -5.04 -0.97 -8.36
C THR A 145 -5.75 0.37 -8.58
N SER A 146 -4.98 1.44 -8.80
CA SER A 146 -5.51 2.79 -8.96
C SER A 146 -6.40 3.01 -10.18
N HIS A 147 -6.48 2.03 -11.10
CA HIS A 147 -7.18 2.16 -12.38
C HIS A 147 -8.70 2.09 -12.25
N LEU A 148 -9.20 1.61 -11.12
CA LEU A 148 -10.63 1.51 -10.86
C LEU A 148 -11.27 2.88 -10.55
N TYR A 149 -10.45 3.89 -10.26
CA TYR A 149 -10.89 5.22 -9.84
C TYR A 149 -10.23 6.32 -10.68
N GLU A 150 -11.05 7.23 -11.21
CA GLU A 150 -10.62 8.33 -12.09
C GLU A 150 -10.18 9.59 -11.32
N GLY A 151 -10.31 9.63 -10.00
CA GLY A 151 -10.00 10.83 -9.20
C GLY A 151 -11.09 11.89 -9.15
N ILE A 152 -12.14 11.77 -9.98
CA ILE A 152 -13.36 12.56 -9.81
C ILE A 152 -14.33 11.76 -8.93
N PRO A 153 -14.71 12.27 -7.75
CA PRO A 153 -15.71 11.62 -6.93
C PRO A 153 -17.05 11.51 -7.68
N GLN A 154 -17.58 10.30 -7.79
CA GLN A 154 -18.94 10.04 -8.30
C GLN A 154 -19.72 9.23 -7.26
N PRO A 155 -20.06 9.76 -6.07
CA PRO A 155 -20.52 8.95 -4.94
C PRO A 155 -21.72 8.03 -5.22
N ARG A 156 -22.61 8.44 -6.13
CA ARG A 156 -23.75 7.60 -6.55
C ARG A 156 -23.32 6.37 -7.34
N ALA A 157 -22.34 6.50 -8.23
CA ALA A 157 -21.83 5.41 -9.06
C ALA A 157 -20.76 4.61 -8.31
N ASP A 158 -19.95 5.28 -7.50
CA ASP A 158 -18.88 4.67 -6.72
C ASP A 158 -19.39 3.95 -5.47
N HIS A 159 -20.67 4.11 -5.10
CA HIS A 159 -21.29 3.31 -4.03
C HIS A 159 -21.23 1.81 -4.33
N ASP A 160 -21.28 1.42 -5.61
CA ASP A 160 -21.13 0.02 -6.01
C ASP A 160 -19.71 -0.53 -5.74
N LEU A 161 -18.75 0.33 -5.42
CA LEU A 161 -17.38 -0.04 -5.03
C LEU A 161 -17.21 -0.12 -3.51
N ASP A 162 -18.24 0.12 -2.70
CA ASP A 162 -18.12 0.11 -1.24
C ASP A 162 -17.47 -1.19 -0.73
N GLY A 163 -16.47 -1.04 0.15
CA GLY A 163 -15.66 -2.15 0.67
C GLY A 163 -14.44 -2.53 -0.19
N VAL A 164 -14.34 -2.05 -1.44
CA VAL A 164 -13.14 -2.26 -2.27
C VAL A 164 -11.96 -1.49 -1.68
N GLN A 165 -10.85 -2.19 -1.44
CA GLN A 165 -9.58 -1.62 -0.99
C GLN A 165 -8.65 -1.41 -2.17
N PHE A 166 -8.02 -0.25 -2.28
CA PHE A 166 -7.13 0.04 -3.40
C PHE A 166 -6.01 1.01 -3.04
N VAL A 167 -4.99 1.05 -3.89
CA VAL A 167 -3.90 2.04 -3.83
C VAL A 167 -4.10 3.11 -4.88
N ASP A 168 -3.74 4.35 -4.56
CA ASP A 168 -3.59 5.42 -5.54
C ASP A 168 -2.56 6.45 -5.03
N ILE A 169 -2.20 7.41 -5.87
CA ILE A 169 -1.30 8.49 -5.49
C ILE A 169 -1.97 9.46 -4.51
N PRO A 170 -1.20 10.11 -3.61
CA PRO A 170 -1.75 11.09 -2.66
C PRO A 170 -2.64 12.15 -3.30
N TRP A 171 -2.29 12.66 -4.48
CA TRP A 171 -3.07 13.69 -5.18
C TRP A 171 -4.47 13.22 -5.64
N MET A 172 -4.70 11.91 -5.80
CA MET A 172 -6.00 11.36 -6.23
C MET A 172 -6.91 11.02 -5.05
N ILE A 173 -6.33 10.76 -3.88
CA ILE A 173 -7.03 10.37 -2.67
C ILE A 173 -6.53 11.18 -1.46
N PRO A 174 -6.61 12.53 -1.50
CA PRO A 174 -6.01 13.39 -0.47
C PRO A 174 -6.50 13.09 0.94
N ASP A 175 -7.80 12.83 1.10
CA ASP A 175 -8.40 12.50 2.39
C ASP A 175 -7.85 11.18 2.93
N ALA A 176 -7.78 10.14 2.10
CA ALA A 176 -7.25 8.84 2.48
C ALA A 176 -5.73 8.85 2.71
N ALA A 177 -4.99 9.66 1.95
CA ALA A 177 -3.53 9.66 1.95
C ALA A 177 -2.91 10.47 3.08
N VAL A 178 -3.45 11.66 3.34
CA VAL A 178 -2.83 12.66 4.23
C VAL A 178 -3.85 13.37 5.14
N GLY A 179 -5.12 12.96 5.11
CA GLY A 179 -6.18 13.58 5.93
C GLY A 179 -6.72 14.88 5.37
N GLY A 180 -6.55 15.14 4.07
CA GLY A 180 -7.12 16.28 3.37
C GLY A 180 -6.14 16.99 2.44
N THR A 181 -6.68 17.82 1.54
CA THR A 181 -5.90 18.53 0.52
C THR A 181 -4.83 19.45 1.10
N ASP A 182 -5.09 20.07 2.25
CA ASP A 182 -4.16 21.01 2.91
C ASP A 182 -2.87 20.34 3.41
N ALA A 183 -2.87 19.02 3.58
CA ALA A 183 -1.72 18.23 4.02
C ALA A 183 -0.93 17.61 2.86
N LEU A 184 -1.33 17.86 1.60
CA LEU A 184 -0.66 17.27 0.44
C LEU A 184 0.76 17.81 0.24
N PRO A 185 1.71 16.94 -0.16
CA PRO A 185 2.94 17.39 -0.78
C PRO A 185 2.62 18.29 -1.98
N PHE A 186 3.28 19.45 -2.04
CA PHE A 186 3.13 20.42 -3.13
C PHE A 186 1.69 20.95 -3.30
N VAL A 187 0.97 21.18 -2.20
CA VAL A 187 -0.43 21.66 -2.20
C VAL A 187 -0.69 22.86 -3.11
N SER A 188 0.21 23.83 -3.19
CA SER A 188 0.05 25.00 -4.06
C SER A 188 0.05 24.64 -5.54
N THR A 189 0.92 23.71 -5.95
CA THR A 189 0.96 23.18 -7.32
C THR A 189 -0.24 22.28 -7.60
N TYR A 190 -0.64 21.45 -6.63
CA TYR A 190 -1.86 20.66 -6.71
C TYR A 190 -3.08 21.55 -6.98
N GLN A 191 -3.28 22.63 -6.20
CA GLN A 191 -4.41 23.55 -6.37
C GLN A 191 -4.43 24.23 -7.74
N GLN A 192 -3.27 24.48 -8.34
CA GLN A 192 -3.16 25.06 -9.69
C GLN A 192 -3.54 24.05 -10.77
N LEU A 193 -3.12 22.79 -10.63
CA LEU A 193 -3.26 21.77 -11.67
C LEU A 193 -4.53 20.92 -11.54
N ALA A 194 -5.07 20.74 -10.34
CA ALA A 194 -6.28 19.96 -10.09
C ALA A 194 -7.56 20.64 -10.63
N GLY A 195 -7.51 21.95 -10.88
CA GLY A 195 -8.59 22.71 -11.52
C GLY A 195 -8.64 22.56 -13.05
N GLU A 196 -7.66 21.90 -13.67
CA GLU A 196 -7.67 21.62 -15.10
C GLU A 196 -8.59 20.41 -15.39
N ASN A 197 -9.46 20.51 -16.41
CA ASN A 197 -10.59 19.59 -16.63
C ASN A 197 -10.24 18.14 -17.07
N ASP A 198 -9.00 17.67 -16.87
CA ASP A 198 -8.60 16.30 -17.22
C ASP A 198 -7.96 15.57 -16.02
N PRO A 199 -8.74 14.77 -15.28
CA PRO A 199 -8.24 13.96 -14.17
C PRO A 199 -7.17 12.94 -14.58
N GLY A 200 -7.21 12.48 -15.83
CA GLY A 200 -6.20 11.57 -16.38
C GLY A 200 -4.83 12.25 -16.46
N LEU A 201 -4.80 13.57 -16.70
CA LEU A 201 -3.58 14.36 -16.67
C LEU A 201 -3.08 14.61 -15.25
N LEU A 202 -3.93 14.59 -14.22
CA LEU A 202 -3.50 14.89 -12.86
C LEU A 202 -2.42 13.91 -12.35
N LYS A 203 -2.54 12.61 -12.69
CA LYS A 203 -1.50 11.61 -12.39
C LYS A 203 -0.18 11.92 -13.11
N LEU A 204 -0.23 12.37 -14.36
CA LEU A 204 0.95 12.78 -15.13
C LEU A 204 1.55 14.11 -14.63
N ASN A 205 0.72 15.04 -14.20
CA ASN A 205 1.13 16.29 -13.56
C ASN A 205 1.87 16.01 -12.25
N ALA A 206 1.31 15.14 -11.40
CA ALA A 206 1.97 14.66 -10.18
C ALA A 206 3.32 14.01 -10.50
N MET A 207 3.37 13.18 -11.55
CA MET A 207 4.62 12.58 -12.04
C MET A 207 5.64 13.62 -12.47
N GLY A 208 5.23 14.68 -13.16
CA GLY A 208 6.12 15.76 -13.58
C GLY A 208 6.70 16.55 -12.40
N VAL A 209 5.88 16.83 -11.39
CA VAL A 209 6.33 17.46 -10.13
C VAL A 209 7.38 16.60 -9.44
N ASP A 210 7.09 15.31 -9.25
CA ASP A 210 8.02 14.39 -8.60
C ASP A 210 9.28 14.14 -9.43
N ALA A 211 9.18 14.07 -10.75
CA ALA A 211 10.33 13.93 -11.65
C ALA A 211 11.29 15.12 -11.51
N TYR A 212 10.76 16.34 -11.41
CA TYR A 212 11.56 17.54 -11.17
C TYR A 212 12.24 17.48 -9.80
N GLU A 213 11.51 17.08 -8.75
CA GLU A 213 12.07 16.94 -7.40
C GLU A 213 13.16 15.86 -7.31
N LEU A 214 12.92 14.70 -7.92
CA LEU A 214 13.89 13.61 -8.01
C LEU A 214 15.15 14.06 -8.74
N ALA A 215 15.01 14.70 -9.91
CA ALA A 215 16.15 15.16 -10.71
C ALA A 215 17.05 16.13 -9.94
N ARG A 216 16.45 17.07 -9.18
CA ARG A 216 17.21 18.01 -8.33
C ARG A 216 17.92 17.33 -7.16
N ARG A 217 17.39 16.20 -6.67
CA ARG A 217 17.88 15.48 -5.49
C ARG A 217 18.73 14.26 -5.83
N LEU A 218 18.97 13.95 -7.11
CA LEU A 218 19.82 12.81 -7.51
C LEU A 218 21.19 12.76 -6.80
N PRO A 219 21.93 13.87 -6.64
CA PRO A 219 23.21 13.81 -5.91
C PRO A 219 23.05 13.40 -4.43
N LEU A 220 21.95 13.82 -3.80
CA LEU A 220 21.63 13.43 -2.43
C LEU A 220 21.27 11.93 -2.35
N ILE A 221 20.43 11.46 -3.28
CA ILE A 221 20.03 10.04 -3.38
C ILE A 221 21.26 9.14 -3.57
N GLN A 222 22.24 9.59 -4.36
CA GLN A 222 23.51 8.88 -4.54
C GLN A 222 24.36 8.81 -3.26
N ALA A 223 24.41 9.91 -2.52
CA ALA A 223 25.21 9.99 -1.30
C ALA A 223 24.57 9.26 -0.11
N LEU A 224 23.24 9.21 -0.05
CA LEU A 224 22.46 8.65 1.05
C LEU A 224 21.49 7.58 0.53
N PRO A 225 21.95 6.31 0.46
CA PRO A 225 21.08 5.17 0.20
C PRO A 225 19.92 5.18 1.21
N ASN A 226 18.71 4.85 0.73
CA ASN A 226 17.45 4.88 1.49
C ASN A 226 16.81 6.26 1.72
N THR A 227 17.29 7.33 1.08
CA THR A 227 16.59 8.63 1.09
C THR A 227 15.14 8.46 0.64
N GLN A 228 14.19 8.87 1.49
CA GLN A 228 12.76 8.89 1.17
C GLN A 228 12.33 10.32 0.83
N ILE A 229 11.51 10.44 -0.20
CA ILE A 229 10.91 11.70 -0.63
C ILE A 229 9.39 11.53 -0.59
N PHE A 230 8.72 12.31 0.25
CA PHE A 230 7.26 12.39 0.24
C PHE A 230 6.80 13.21 -0.96
N GLY A 231 6.35 12.50 -1.99
CA GLY A 231 6.00 13.06 -3.30
C GLY A 231 4.50 13.11 -3.58
N ALA A 232 4.15 13.76 -4.69
CA ALA A 232 2.79 13.80 -5.22
C ALA A 232 2.28 12.42 -5.65
N THR A 233 3.19 11.51 -6.01
CA THR A 233 2.93 10.13 -6.48
C THR A 233 3.19 9.05 -5.43
N GLY A 234 3.35 9.45 -4.16
CA GLY A 234 3.60 8.55 -3.03
C GLY A 234 4.95 8.82 -2.38
N THR A 235 5.38 7.90 -1.52
CA THR A 235 6.73 7.97 -0.95
C THR A 235 7.71 7.35 -1.93
N LEU A 236 8.68 8.14 -2.38
CA LEU A 236 9.65 7.75 -3.41
C LEU A 236 10.98 7.39 -2.76
N GLN A 237 11.53 6.25 -3.17
CA GLN A 237 12.84 5.80 -2.72
C GLN A 237 13.59 5.14 -3.88
N ALA A 238 14.85 5.51 -4.07
CA ALA A 238 15.69 4.81 -5.04
C ALA A 238 16.14 3.46 -4.48
N ARG A 239 15.99 2.43 -5.30
CA ARG A 239 16.58 1.12 -5.07
C ARG A 239 18.09 1.15 -5.36
N ASP A 240 18.75 0.06 -5.00
CA ASP A 240 20.18 -0.19 -5.26
C ASP A 240 20.55 -0.13 -6.75
N ASP A 241 19.61 -0.45 -7.63
CA ASP A 241 19.77 -0.39 -9.08
C ASP A 241 19.34 0.96 -9.70
N GLY A 242 18.99 1.96 -8.89
CA GLY A 242 18.54 3.27 -9.38
C GLY A 242 17.09 3.32 -9.87
N ARG A 243 16.34 2.20 -9.84
CA ARG A 243 14.88 2.26 -10.05
C ARG A 243 14.23 2.94 -8.84
N ILE A 244 13.39 3.93 -9.10
CA ILE A 244 12.61 4.61 -8.07
C ILE A 244 11.40 3.74 -7.75
N GLN A 245 11.34 3.25 -6.54
CA GLN A 245 10.18 2.56 -5.99
C GLN A 245 9.25 3.58 -5.34
N ARG A 246 7.94 3.39 -5.54
CA ARG A 246 6.90 4.18 -4.87
C ARG A 246 6.21 3.32 -3.81
N THR A 247 5.95 3.89 -2.65
CA THR A 247 4.99 3.36 -1.68
C THR A 247 3.75 4.24 -1.71
N LEU A 248 2.60 3.62 -2.00
CA LEU A 248 1.33 4.32 -2.18
C LEU A 248 0.46 4.24 -0.92
N PRO A 249 -0.28 5.30 -0.61
CA PRO A 249 -1.34 5.23 0.39
C PRO A 249 -2.46 4.30 -0.06
N TRP A 250 -3.17 3.77 0.93
CA TRP A 250 -4.31 2.87 0.75
C TRP A 250 -5.62 3.58 1.09
N ALA A 251 -6.65 3.29 0.30
CA ALA A 251 -8.00 3.74 0.54
C ALA A 251 -8.97 2.56 0.51
N VAL A 252 -10.13 2.75 1.12
CA VAL A 252 -11.30 1.88 1.01
C VAL A 252 -12.51 2.72 0.63
N PHE A 253 -13.33 2.26 -0.30
CA PHE A 253 -14.58 2.93 -0.61
C PHE A 253 -15.59 2.78 0.53
N GLN A 254 -16.14 3.91 0.97
CA GLN A 254 -17.23 3.97 1.95
C GLN A 254 -18.23 5.03 1.51
N SER A 255 -19.50 4.64 1.35
CA SER A 255 -20.57 5.52 0.85
C SER A 255 -20.21 6.20 -0.48
N GLY A 256 -19.51 5.46 -1.35
CA GLY A 256 -19.05 5.92 -2.66
C GLY A 256 -17.90 6.92 -2.62
N THR A 257 -17.17 7.03 -1.51
CA THR A 257 -16.01 7.91 -1.39
C THR A 257 -14.77 7.15 -0.91
N PRO A 258 -13.58 7.41 -1.46
CA PRO A 258 -12.34 6.86 -0.92
C PRO A 258 -12.07 7.41 0.48
N GLN A 259 -11.96 6.52 1.47
CA GLN A 259 -11.65 6.83 2.86
C GLN A 259 -10.33 6.16 3.28
N PRO A 260 -9.63 6.67 4.31
CA PRO A 260 -8.44 6.03 4.84
C PRO A 260 -8.73 4.58 5.27
N LEU A 261 -7.81 3.67 4.97
CA LEU A 261 -7.86 2.32 5.51
C LEU A 261 -7.48 2.34 7.00
N LEU A 262 -8.46 2.51 7.89
CA LEU A 262 -8.27 2.45 9.33
C LEU A 262 -7.90 1.02 9.73
N THR A 263 -6.60 0.74 9.81
CA THR A 263 -6.13 -0.49 10.45
C THR A 263 -6.12 -0.23 11.95
N ALA A 264 -6.88 -1.00 12.74
CA ALA A 264 -6.73 -0.95 14.19
C ALA A 264 -5.24 -1.18 14.53
N PRO A 265 -4.64 -0.38 15.43
CA PRO A 265 -3.24 -0.58 15.77
C PRO A 265 -3.09 -2.02 16.26
N ALA A 266 -2.18 -2.78 15.64
CA ALA A 266 -1.82 -4.10 16.12
C ALA A 266 -1.48 -3.96 17.61
N SER A 267 -2.28 -4.55 18.49
CA SER A 267 -2.00 -4.58 19.91
C SER A 267 -0.57 -5.09 20.07
N ALA A 268 0.33 -4.21 20.49
CA ALA A 268 1.70 -4.59 20.79
C ALA A 268 1.63 -5.79 21.74
N PRO A 269 2.40 -6.87 21.52
CA PRO A 269 2.42 -7.97 22.46
C PRO A 269 2.83 -7.38 23.80
N THR A 270 1.89 -7.39 24.76
CA THR A 270 2.16 -7.00 26.14
C THR A 270 3.24 -7.97 26.61
N ARG A 271 4.50 -7.51 26.62
CA ARG A 271 5.56 -8.21 27.33
C ARG A 271 5.19 -8.12 28.79
N SER A 272 4.53 -9.15 29.30
CA SER A 272 4.44 -9.39 30.73
C SER A 272 5.86 -9.35 31.29
N PRO A 273 6.14 -8.53 32.32
CA PRO A 273 7.44 -8.58 32.96
C PRO A 273 7.60 -9.96 33.61
N SER A 274 8.56 -10.74 33.11
CA SER A 274 9.02 -11.96 33.77
C SER A 274 9.59 -11.56 35.13
N THR A 275 8.92 -11.94 36.20
CA THR A 275 9.45 -11.91 37.56
C THR A 275 10.59 -12.91 37.67
N SER A 276 11.83 -12.44 37.49
CA SER A 276 13.02 -13.19 37.87
C SER A 276 13.06 -13.31 39.39
N THR A 277 12.65 -14.47 39.89
CA THR A 277 12.94 -14.89 41.26
C THR A 277 14.37 -15.42 41.26
N ASP A 278 15.33 -14.53 41.52
CA ASP A 278 16.72 -14.91 41.72
C ASP A 278 16.94 -15.16 43.22
N GLY A 279 16.95 -16.43 43.58
CA GLY A 279 17.31 -16.90 44.91
C GLY A 279 18.77 -17.26 44.94
N GLY A 280 19.55 -16.58 45.80
CA GLY A 280 20.88 -17.07 46.15
C GLY A 280 21.83 -15.98 46.65
N ALA A 281 21.87 -15.80 47.98
CA ALA A 281 23.09 -15.82 48.81
C ALA A 281 22.91 -14.98 50.08
N SER A 282 23.03 -15.62 51.25
CA SER A 282 24.08 -15.25 52.20
C SER A 282 24.05 -16.16 53.43
N SER A 283 25.18 -16.83 53.61
CA SER A 283 25.64 -17.50 54.81
C SER A 283 25.70 -16.55 56.00
N GLY A 284 25.26 -17.03 57.16
CA GLY A 284 25.34 -16.30 58.41
C GLY A 284 26.75 -16.19 58.97
N THR A 285 26.98 -15.14 59.77
CA THR A 285 27.87 -15.16 60.94
C THR A 285 27.36 -14.12 61.94
N GLN A 286 27.29 -14.54 63.20
CA GLN A 286 26.79 -13.82 64.38
C GLN A 286 27.68 -12.63 64.79
N GLY A 287 27.10 -11.64 65.50
CA GLY A 287 27.90 -10.66 66.23
C GLY A 287 27.14 -9.49 66.87
N ALA A 288 26.46 -9.77 67.99
CA ALA A 288 26.33 -8.91 69.18
C ALA A 288 25.79 -7.45 69.13
N SER A 289 24.75 -7.27 69.97
CA SER A 289 24.60 -6.22 71.01
C SER A 289 23.92 -4.87 70.71
N ASN A 290 22.85 -4.66 71.50
CA ASN A 290 22.41 -3.45 72.21
C ASN A 290 21.81 -2.23 71.48
N GLY A 291 20.71 -1.73 72.09
CA GLY A 291 20.30 -0.32 72.05
C GLY A 291 19.03 -0.05 71.24
N ASN A 292 17.81 -0.27 71.74
CA ASN A 292 17.04 0.61 72.63
C ASN A 292 16.45 1.88 71.94
N LEU A 293 15.11 1.93 71.96
CA LEU A 293 14.19 3.09 72.08
C LEU A 293 13.69 3.89 70.87
N ASN A 294 12.35 3.94 70.87
CA ASN A 294 11.42 5.04 70.54
C ASN A 294 11.30 5.41 69.06
N GLY A 295 10.12 5.41 68.44
CA GLY A 295 8.79 5.65 68.97
C GLY A 295 8.23 6.89 68.28
N PHE A 296 7.11 6.75 67.57
CA PHE A 296 5.95 7.66 67.59
C PHE A 296 4.96 7.19 66.53
N ALA A 297 3.84 6.67 67.01
CA ALA A 297 2.59 6.52 66.29
C ALA A 297 1.82 7.86 66.35
N LEU A 298 0.92 8.05 65.38
CA LEU A 298 -0.40 8.70 65.43
C LEU A 298 -0.90 8.62 63.95
N ASP A 299 -1.81 7.73 63.58
CA ASP A 299 -3.27 7.71 63.86
C ASP A 299 -3.90 9.10 63.69
N ALA A 300 -5.01 9.31 63.00
CA ALA A 300 -5.96 8.47 62.27
C ALA A 300 -6.89 9.41 61.47
N GLU A 301 -7.69 8.82 60.56
CA GLU A 301 -9.14 9.10 60.36
C GLU A 301 -9.59 10.54 59.99
N ASP A 302 -10.65 10.81 59.23
CA ASP A 302 -11.63 10.08 58.41
C ASP A 302 -12.46 11.20 57.73
N GLY A 303 -13.38 10.86 56.82
CA GLY A 303 -14.57 11.69 56.60
C GLY A 303 -14.74 12.37 55.23
N ASP A 304 -15.22 11.58 54.26
CA ASP A 304 -16.52 11.66 53.58
C ASP A 304 -17.20 12.99 53.17
N THR A 305 -18.06 12.86 52.15
CA THR A 305 -19.04 13.79 51.53
C THR A 305 -18.46 14.91 50.66
N GLN A 306 -18.86 15.12 49.40
CA GLN A 306 -20.12 14.91 48.65
C GLN A 306 -19.90 14.49 47.19
#